data_AF-U9TZC7-F1
#
_entry.id   AF-U9TZC7-F1
#
_cell.length_a   1.000
_cell.length_b   1.000
_cell.length_c   1.000
_cell.angle_alpha   90.00
_cell.angle_beta   90.00
_cell.angle_gamma   90.00
#
_symmetry.space_group_name_H-M   'P 1'
#
loop_
_entity.id
_entity.type
_entity.pdbx_description
1 polymer ?
#
loop_
_entity_poly.entity_id
_entity_poly.type
_entity_poly.pdbx_seq_one_letter_code
_entity_poly.pdbx_strand_id
1 'polypeptide(L)'
;MEEIEIWEFVLKWALARMSTQHNVDNLSQWTSSNFEELEKILHDLIPHIRWFQIPSKLFWRKVNPFKSIFPKQLYEDIMGYYCDPDTPPTNAILPLRRNLSNIDSVLIERDHLSIIASWIDKKEESFYNTRSTPYSFTLLYRASRDGFEAAKFHELCDNKGSTIMISKLKENGKLIGGYNPLSLHPYNSYTNSNGSWQSTSDSFLFSFTKKEEINSAYITRVNL
;
A
#
# COMPACT_ATOMS: atom_id res chain seq x y z
N MET A 1 4.01 3.85 8.22
CA MET A 1 4.95 2.75 8.48
C MET A 1 4.40 1.47 7.86
N GLU A 2 5.16 0.86 6.96
CA GLU A 2 4.89 -0.46 6.38
C GLU A 2 5.27 -1.56 7.37
N GLU A 3 4.60 -2.72 7.33
CA GLU A 3 4.91 -3.82 8.26
C GLU A 3 6.32 -4.39 8.03
N ILE A 4 6.88 -4.26 6.82
CA ILE A 4 8.28 -4.60 6.57
C ILE A 4 9.25 -3.65 7.30
N GLU A 5 8.93 -2.37 7.40
CA GLU A 5 9.75 -1.40 8.16
C GLU A 5 9.68 -1.72 9.66
N ILE A 6 8.50 -2.11 10.16
CA ILE A 6 8.34 -2.56 11.55
C ILE A 6 9.26 -3.75 11.84
N TRP A 7 9.29 -4.75 10.94
CA TRP A 7 10.22 -5.87 11.05
C TRP A 7 11.69 -5.41 11.09
N GLU A 8 12.10 -4.53 10.19
CA GLU A 8 13.48 -4.02 10.14
C GLU A 8 13.88 -3.27 11.42
N PHE A 9 12.98 -2.46 11.98
CA PHE A 9 13.22 -1.78 13.25
C PHE A 9 13.28 -2.76 14.43
N VAL A 10 12.37 -3.73 14.48
CA VAL A 10 12.36 -4.77 15.52
C VAL A 10 13.63 -5.62 15.47
N LEU A 11 14.05 -6.02 14.27
CA LEU A 11 15.29 -6.76 14.06
C LEU A 11 16.50 -5.93 14.48
N LYS A 12 16.61 -4.67 14.03
CA LYS A 12 17.70 -3.75 14.43
C LYS A 12 17.76 -3.57 15.95
N TRP A 13 16.61 -3.42 16.61
CA TRP A 13 16.53 -3.32 18.05
C TRP A 13 17.00 -4.61 18.75
N ALA A 14 16.59 -5.78 18.26
CA ALA A 14 17.00 -7.05 18.84
C ALA A 14 18.51 -7.30 18.70
N LEU A 15 19.07 -6.97 17.54
CA LEU A 15 20.51 -7.07 17.28
C LEU A 15 21.34 -6.19 18.21
N ALA A 16 20.85 -5.00 18.56
CA ALA A 16 21.50 -4.12 19.53
C ALA A 16 21.47 -4.67 20.97
N ARG A 17 20.66 -5.71 21.24
CA ARG A 17 20.54 -6.36 22.54
C ARG A 17 21.26 -7.70 22.63
N MET A 18 21.72 -8.24 21.51
CA MET A 18 22.52 -9.46 21.52
C MET A 18 23.86 -9.21 22.22
N SER A 19 24.34 -10.22 22.90
CA SER A 19 25.62 -10.22 23.62
C SER A 19 26.82 -9.98 22.70
N THR A 20 26.69 -10.34 21.41
CA THR A 20 27.71 -10.20 20.38
C THR A 20 27.19 -9.40 19.19
N GLN A 21 28.00 -8.46 18.73
CA GLN A 21 27.65 -7.59 17.62
C GLN A 21 27.94 -8.31 16.29
N HIS A 22 26.89 -8.73 15.60
CA HIS A 22 27.01 -9.51 14.36
C HIS A 22 26.65 -8.69 13.13
N ASN A 23 27.37 -8.93 12.04
CA ASN A 23 26.99 -8.40 10.74
C ASN A 23 25.83 -9.22 10.17
N VAL A 24 24.69 -8.56 9.98
CA VAL A 24 23.43 -9.18 9.53
C VAL A 24 23.42 -9.35 8.01
N ASP A 25 24.26 -8.62 7.30
CA ASP A 25 24.43 -8.74 5.86
C ASP A 25 25.17 -10.04 5.47
N ASN A 26 25.77 -10.74 6.45
CA ASN A 26 26.43 -12.02 6.24
C ASN A 26 26.00 -13.10 7.23
N LEU A 27 24.77 -13.59 7.05
CA LEU A 27 24.21 -14.69 7.86
C LEU A 27 24.98 -16.01 7.75
N SER A 28 25.89 -16.18 6.79
CA SER A 28 26.74 -17.38 6.71
C SER A 28 27.68 -17.55 7.91
N GLN A 29 27.95 -16.47 8.63
CA GLN A 29 28.79 -16.46 9.83
C GLN A 29 28.00 -16.71 11.12
N TRP A 30 26.68 -16.83 11.03
CA TRP A 30 25.82 -17.04 12.20
C TRP A 30 25.84 -18.50 12.63
N THR A 31 26.00 -18.71 13.93
CA THR A 31 25.90 -20.03 14.58
C THR A 31 24.48 -20.29 15.06
N SER A 32 24.15 -21.55 15.37
CA SER A 32 22.87 -21.90 15.99
C SER A 32 22.60 -21.12 17.27
N SER A 33 23.63 -20.90 18.09
CA SER A 33 23.53 -20.10 19.31
C SER A 33 23.12 -18.66 19.04
N ASN A 34 23.52 -18.08 17.91
CA ASN A 34 23.11 -16.71 17.56
C ASN A 34 21.63 -16.64 17.21
N PHE A 35 21.12 -17.64 16.48
CA PHE A 35 19.70 -17.73 16.18
C PHE A 35 18.87 -18.00 17.44
N GLU A 36 19.33 -18.86 18.35
CA GLU A 36 18.67 -19.11 19.64
C GLU A 36 18.60 -17.86 20.53
N GLU A 37 19.67 -17.06 20.57
CA GLU A 37 19.66 -15.79 21.30
C GLU A 37 18.68 -14.79 20.67
N LEU A 38 18.71 -14.64 19.35
CA LEU A 38 17.80 -13.77 18.62
C LEU A 38 16.34 -14.20 18.79
N GLU A 39 16.06 -15.49 18.72
CA GLU A 39 14.74 -16.08 18.96
C GLU A 39 14.24 -15.70 20.35
N LYS A 40 15.06 -15.87 21.40
CA LYS A 40 14.67 -15.50 22.77
C LYS A 40 14.32 -14.02 22.91
N ILE A 41 15.06 -13.14 22.24
CA ILE A 41 14.80 -11.68 22.28
C ILE A 41 13.51 -11.33 21.53
N LEU A 42 13.24 -12.01 20.42
CA LEU A 42 12.12 -11.70 19.53
C LEU A 42 10.85 -12.51 19.79
N HIS A 43 10.91 -13.52 20.66
CA HIS A 43 9.84 -14.49 20.91
C HIS A 43 8.47 -13.82 21.11
N ASP A 44 8.41 -12.84 22.01
CA ASP A 44 7.17 -12.14 22.33
C ASP A 44 6.77 -11.10 21.28
N LEU A 45 7.70 -10.65 20.43
CA LEU A 45 7.46 -9.61 19.42
C LEU A 45 6.99 -10.19 18.08
N ILE A 46 7.46 -11.40 17.72
CA ILE A 46 7.11 -12.07 16.46
C ILE A 46 5.58 -12.20 16.28
N PRO A 47 4.80 -12.64 17.27
CA PRO A 47 3.34 -12.75 17.13
C PRO A 47 2.63 -11.41 16.92
N HIS A 48 3.28 -10.28 17.19
CA HIS A 48 2.69 -8.94 17.07
C HIS A 48 2.96 -8.25 15.72
N ILE A 49 3.82 -8.81 14.88
CA ILE A 49 4.06 -8.34 13.52
C ILE A 49 3.01 -8.94 12.59
N ARG A 50 2.49 -8.12 11.66
CA ARG A 50 1.40 -8.56 10.75
C ARG A 50 2.00 -9.16 9.49
N TRP A 51 2.56 -10.36 9.61
CA TRP A 51 3.31 -11.03 8.55
C TRP A 51 2.55 -11.12 7.21
N PHE A 52 1.25 -11.40 7.24
CA PHE A 52 0.38 -11.48 6.06
C PHE A 52 0.22 -10.17 5.28
N GLN A 53 0.68 -9.05 5.85
CA GLN A 53 0.66 -7.71 5.23
C GLN A 53 2.02 -7.34 4.61
N ILE A 54 3.05 -8.16 4.82
CA ILE A 54 4.33 -8.04 4.13
C ILE A 54 4.19 -8.69 2.75
N PRO A 55 4.56 -8.01 1.65
CA PRO A 55 4.62 -8.62 0.33
C PRO A 55 5.52 -9.86 0.30
N SER A 56 5.08 -10.95 -0.34
CA SER A 56 5.81 -12.23 -0.38
C SER A 56 7.26 -12.11 -0.83
N LYS A 57 7.54 -11.27 -1.85
CA LYS A 57 8.89 -10.98 -2.35
C LYS A 57 9.78 -10.33 -1.28
N LEU A 58 9.22 -9.42 -0.46
CA LEU A 58 9.95 -8.78 0.64
C LEU A 58 10.15 -9.75 1.80
N PHE A 59 9.12 -10.53 2.16
CA PHE A 59 9.23 -11.58 3.15
C PHE A 59 10.35 -12.57 2.79
N TRP A 60 10.35 -13.07 1.55
CA TRP A 60 11.36 -14.00 1.06
C TRP A 60 12.78 -13.46 1.12
N ARG A 61 12.98 -12.16 0.86
CA ARG A 61 14.31 -11.54 0.82
C ARG A 61 14.82 -11.10 2.20
N LYS A 62 13.93 -10.59 3.06
CA LYS A 62 14.30 -9.88 4.28
C LYS A 62 13.90 -10.58 5.58
N VAL A 63 12.95 -11.51 5.53
CA VAL A 63 12.43 -12.22 6.72
C VAL A 63 12.84 -13.69 6.71
N ASN A 64 12.67 -14.35 5.57
CA ASN A 64 13.01 -15.76 5.38
C ASN A 64 14.42 -16.18 5.81
N PRO A 65 15.47 -15.34 5.68
CA PRO A 65 16.80 -15.71 6.19
C PRO A 65 16.83 -16.00 7.70
N PHE A 66 15.85 -15.50 8.46
CA PHE A 66 15.69 -15.73 9.89
C PHE A 66 14.63 -16.78 10.22
N LYS A 67 14.17 -17.60 9.26
CA LYS A 67 13.06 -18.54 9.46
C LYS A 67 13.15 -19.43 10.71
N SER A 68 14.36 -19.72 11.20
CA SER A 68 14.59 -20.53 12.40
C SER A 68 14.05 -19.91 13.69
N ILE A 69 13.88 -18.59 13.75
CA ILE A 69 13.36 -17.92 14.96
C ILE A 69 11.83 -17.95 15.05
N PHE A 70 11.15 -18.42 14.00
CA PHE A 70 9.70 -18.42 13.95
C PHE A 70 9.13 -19.69 14.57
N PRO A 71 8.02 -19.60 15.32
CA PRO A 71 7.22 -20.77 15.66
C PRO A 71 6.84 -21.52 14.38
N LYS A 72 7.08 -22.84 14.36
CA LYS A 72 6.90 -23.69 13.17
C LYS A 72 5.54 -23.48 12.48
N GLN A 73 4.45 -23.52 13.26
CA GLN A 73 3.09 -23.34 12.73
C GLN A 73 2.87 -21.96 12.12
N LEU A 74 3.41 -20.89 12.73
CA LEU A 74 3.27 -19.53 12.21
C LEU A 74 3.97 -19.39 10.86
N TYR A 75 5.18 -19.94 10.75
CA TYR A 75 5.94 -19.89 9.50
C TYR A 75 5.24 -20.69 8.38
N GLU A 76 4.71 -21.88 8.70
CA GLU A 76 3.93 -22.69 7.76
C GLU A 76 2.66 -21.97 7.30
N ASP A 77 1.92 -21.33 8.21
CA ASP A 77 0.73 -20.54 7.87
C ASP A 77 1.08 -19.36 6.93
N ILE A 78 2.18 -18.66 7.18
CA ILE A 78 2.63 -17.53 6.33
C ILE A 78 3.00 -18.03 4.93
N MET A 79 3.80 -19.10 4.85
CA MET A 79 4.21 -19.67 3.56
C MET A 79 3.02 -20.25 2.80
N GLY A 80 2.11 -20.94 3.50
CA GLY A 80 0.87 -21.45 2.95
C GLY A 80 0.03 -20.34 2.33
N TYR A 81 -0.18 -19.24 3.04
CA TYR A 81 -0.90 -18.07 2.52
C TYR A 81 -0.25 -17.46 1.27
N TYR A 82 1.09 -17.43 1.19
CA TYR A 82 1.74 -16.92 -0.03
C TYR A 82 1.66 -17.89 -1.22
N CYS A 83 1.55 -19.19 -0.96
CA CYS A 83 1.37 -20.21 -1.99
C CYS A 83 -0.08 -20.34 -2.46
N ASP A 84 -1.02 -20.22 -1.53
CA ASP A 84 -2.46 -20.34 -1.74
C ASP A 84 -3.20 -19.29 -0.88
N PRO A 85 -3.42 -18.08 -1.42
CA PRO A 85 -4.08 -16.99 -0.69
C PRO A 85 -5.57 -17.25 -0.39
N ASP A 86 -6.20 -18.20 -1.09
CA ASP A 86 -7.63 -18.51 -0.93
C ASP A 86 -7.88 -19.38 0.31
N THR A 87 -6.86 -20.11 0.76
CA THR A 87 -6.91 -20.89 2.00
C THR A 87 -6.58 -20.01 3.22
N PRO A 88 -7.51 -19.83 4.17
CA PRO A 88 -7.26 -19.02 5.35
C PRO A 88 -6.23 -19.68 6.28
N PRO A 89 -5.27 -18.93 6.84
CA PRO A 89 -4.29 -19.45 7.80
C PRO A 89 -4.97 -19.87 9.10
N THR A 90 -4.38 -20.85 9.78
CA THR A 90 -4.91 -21.44 11.02
C THR A 90 -4.89 -20.45 12.19
N ASN A 91 -3.87 -19.61 12.26
CA ASN A 91 -3.74 -18.57 13.28
C ASN A 91 -4.47 -17.27 12.90
N ALA A 92 -4.99 -16.58 13.91
CA ALA A 92 -5.72 -15.33 13.73
C ALA A 92 -4.85 -14.27 13.02
N ILE A 93 -5.28 -13.87 11.82
CA ILE A 93 -4.69 -12.74 11.11
C ILE A 93 -4.93 -11.49 11.97
N LEU A 94 -3.84 -10.88 12.45
CA LEU A 94 -3.95 -9.62 13.17
C LEU A 94 -4.67 -8.57 12.30
N PRO A 95 -5.64 -7.83 12.85
CA PRO A 95 -6.34 -6.79 12.10
C PRO A 95 -5.34 -5.72 11.71
N LEU A 96 -5.42 -5.23 10.48
CA LEU A 96 -4.57 -4.16 9.95
C LEU A 96 -4.38 -3.02 10.97
N ARG A 97 -3.12 -2.56 11.17
CA ARG A 97 -2.86 -1.38 12.04
C ARG A 97 -3.53 -0.12 11.48
N ARG A 98 -3.77 -0.12 10.18
CA ARG A 98 -4.42 0.99 9.48
C ARG A 98 -5.91 0.72 9.44
N ASN A 99 -6.69 1.75 9.73
CA ASN A 99 -8.13 1.73 9.55
C ASN A 99 -8.39 1.69 8.03
N LEU A 100 -8.50 0.48 7.48
CA LEU A 100 -9.07 0.30 6.15
C LEU A 100 -10.58 0.48 6.30
N SER A 101 -11.03 1.73 6.37
CA SER A 101 -12.45 2.04 6.26
C SER A 101 -13.04 1.34 5.04
N ASN A 102 -14.30 0.94 5.12
CA ASN A 102 -15.04 0.57 3.92
C ASN A 102 -14.92 1.75 2.94
N ILE A 103 -14.52 1.45 1.70
CA ILE A 103 -14.46 2.48 0.68
C ILE A 103 -15.90 2.90 0.41
N ASP A 104 -16.24 4.15 0.69
CA ASP A 104 -17.51 4.73 0.26
C ASP A 104 -17.41 5.04 -1.25
N SER A 105 -17.45 4.00 -2.08
CA SER A 105 -17.45 4.13 -3.54
C SER A 105 -18.40 3.13 -4.18
N VAL A 106 -19.07 3.59 -5.24
CA VAL A 106 -19.93 2.75 -6.10
C VAL A 106 -19.24 2.38 -7.41
N LEU A 107 -18.07 2.98 -7.70
CA LEU A 107 -17.36 2.82 -8.96
C LEU A 107 -16.15 1.89 -8.86
N ILE A 108 -15.50 1.83 -7.70
CA ILE A 108 -14.25 1.10 -7.51
C ILE A 108 -14.22 0.35 -6.19
N GLU A 109 -13.33 -0.64 -6.12
CA GLU A 109 -13.09 -1.49 -4.95
C GLU A 109 -11.65 -1.37 -4.45
N ARG A 110 -11.32 -2.09 -3.38
CA ARG A 110 -10.01 -2.01 -2.73
C ARG A 110 -8.86 -2.35 -3.68
N ASP A 111 -9.05 -3.34 -4.54
CA ASP A 111 -8.02 -3.73 -5.49
C ASP A 111 -7.64 -2.61 -6.47
N HIS A 112 -8.63 -1.80 -6.91
CA HIS A 112 -8.36 -0.64 -7.75
C HIS A 112 -7.51 0.39 -7.02
N LEU A 113 -7.82 0.65 -5.75
CA LEU A 113 -7.06 1.58 -4.92
C LEU A 113 -5.65 1.07 -4.62
N SER A 114 -5.47 -0.25 -4.46
CA SER A 114 -4.13 -0.84 -4.33
C SER A 114 -3.29 -0.65 -5.59
N ILE A 115 -3.90 -0.79 -6.77
CA ILE A 115 -3.22 -0.48 -8.04
C ILE A 115 -2.87 1.00 -8.14
N ILE A 116 -3.84 1.89 -7.89
CA ILE A 116 -3.61 3.34 -7.95
C ILE A 116 -2.55 3.77 -6.94
N ALA A 117 -2.57 3.24 -5.72
CA ALA A 117 -1.53 3.46 -4.71
C ALA A 117 -0.13 3.05 -5.22
N SER A 118 -0.05 1.92 -5.90
CA SER A 118 1.20 1.44 -6.48
C SER A 118 1.71 2.39 -7.54
N TRP A 119 0.82 2.95 -8.36
CA TRP A 119 1.16 3.96 -9.35
C TRP A 119 1.60 5.29 -8.72
N ILE A 120 1.00 5.72 -7.60
CA ILE A 120 1.47 6.92 -6.87
C ILE A 120 2.93 6.74 -6.46
N ASP A 121 3.29 5.55 -5.97
CA ASP A 121 4.66 5.23 -5.51
C ASP A 121 5.60 4.73 -6.61
N LYS A 122 5.17 4.77 -7.88
CA LYS A 122 5.92 4.27 -9.05
C LYS A 122 6.34 2.79 -8.92
N LYS A 123 5.55 1.99 -8.20
CA LYS A 123 5.73 0.54 -7.97
C LYS A 123 4.99 -0.32 -9.02
N GLU A 124 5.16 -0.01 -10.30
CA GLU A 124 4.46 -0.68 -11.43
C GLU A 124 4.85 -2.16 -11.60
N GLU A 125 6.02 -2.57 -11.10
CA GLU A 125 6.48 -3.97 -11.11
C GLU A 125 6.21 -4.73 -9.80
N SER A 126 5.70 -4.04 -8.78
CA SER A 126 5.49 -4.60 -7.44
C SER A 126 4.27 -3.97 -6.76
N PHE A 127 3.09 -4.28 -7.31
CA PHE A 127 1.84 -3.74 -6.82
C PHE A 127 1.60 -4.06 -5.34
N TYR A 128 1.04 -3.08 -4.62
CA TYR A 128 0.37 -3.32 -3.36
C TYR A 128 -0.83 -4.23 -3.56
N ASN A 129 -1.23 -4.89 -2.48
CA ASN A 129 -2.52 -5.56 -2.38
C ASN A 129 -3.40 -4.78 -1.38
N THR A 130 -4.64 -5.24 -1.23
CA THR A 130 -5.65 -4.62 -0.35
C THR A 130 -5.21 -4.54 1.12
N ARG A 131 -4.23 -5.34 1.53
CA ARG A 131 -3.70 -5.42 2.89
C ARG A 131 -2.39 -4.67 3.08
N SER A 132 -1.68 -4.31 2.01
CA SER A 132 -0.38 -3.61 2.07
C SER A 132 -0.41 -2.15 1.63
N THR A 133 -1.55 -1.68 1.09
CA THR A 133 -1.73 -0.31 0.56
C THR A 133 -1.41 0.77 1.62
N PRO A 134 -0.45 1.71 1.36
CA PRO A 134 0.03 2.70 2.33
C PRO A 134 -0.91 3.88 2.56
N TYR A 135 -1.89 4.06 1.69
CA TYR A 135 -2.79 5.22 1.69
C TYR A 135 -4.15 4.91 2.35
N SER A 136 -4.71 5.93 2.99
CA SER A 136 -6.14 5.99 3.32
C SER A 136 -6.82 6.86 2.27
N PHE A 137 -7.84 6.33 1.61
CA PHE A 137 -8.62 7.06 0.62
C PHE A 137 -9.94 7.50 1.22
N THR A 138 -10.23 8.80 1.11
CA THR A 138 -11.46 9.42 1.62
C THR A 138 -12.28 9.94 0.45
N LEU A 139 -13.57 9.56 0.37
CA LEU A 139 -14.47 10.12 -0.63
C LEU A 139 -14.77 11.59 -0.29
N LEU A 140 -14.34 12.50 -1.16
CA LEU A 140 -14.67 13.92 -1.06
C LEU A 140 -16.03 14.22 -1.72
N TYR A 141 -16.18 13.82 -2.98
CA TYR A 141 -17.33 14.13 -3.82
C TYR A 141 -17.76 12.92 -4.65
N ARG A 142 -19.07 12.72 -4.78
CA ARG A 142 -19.69 11.76 -5.70
C ARG A 142 -20.92 12.40 -6.32
N ALA A 143 -20.93 12.53 -7.65
CA ALA A 143 -22.03 13.22 -8.34
C ALA A 143 -23.42 12.64 -8.06
N SER A 144 -23.56 11.32 -7.89
CA SER A 144 -24.83 10.69 -7.52
C SER A 144 -25.30 10.95 -6.09
N ARG A 145 -24.42 11.43 -5.20
CA ARG A 145 -24.72 11.82 -3.81
C ARG A 145 -24.86 13.33 -3.69
N ASP A 146 -23.96 14.08 -4.32
CA ASP A 146 -23.77 15.52 -4.09
C ASP A 146 -24.35 16.40 -5.21
N GLY A 147 -24.88 15.81 -6.28
CA GLY A 147 -25.33 16.52 -7.48
C GLY A 147 -24.20 16.69 -8.51
N PHE A 148 -24.53 17.18 -9.71
CA PHE A 148 -23.58 17.32 -10.83
C PHE A 148 -23.03 18.74 -11.01
N GLU A 149 -23.31 19.63 -10.05
CA GLU A 149 -22.95 21.04 -10.15
C GLU A 149 -21.46 21.28 -9.85
N ALA A 150 -20.78 22.01 -10.74
CA ALA A 150 -19.36 22.35 -10.58
C ALA A 150 -19.09 23.12 -9.28
N ALA A 151 -20.02 23.99 -8.87
CA ALA A 151 -19.91 24.72 -7.61
C ALA A 151 -19.80 23.78 -6.40
N LYS A 152 -20.56 22.68 -6.38
CA LYS A 152 -20.52 21.71 -5.29
C LYS A 152 -19.23 20.88 -5.30
N PHE A 153 -18.73 20.56 -6.49
CA PHE A 153 -17.42 19.93 -6.64
C PHE A 153 -16.31 20.81 -6.02
N HIS A 154 -16.26 22.09 -6.38
CA HIS A 154 -15.26 23.03 -5.86
C HIS A 154 -15.38 23.22 -4.34
N GLU A 155 -16.60 23.35 -3.80
CA GLU A 155 -16.85 23.44 -2.36
C GLU A 155 -16.23 22.26 -1.58
N LEU A 156 -16.29 21.05 -2.13
CA LEU A 156 -15.86 19.83 -1.45
C LEU A 156 -14.40 19.42 -1.75
N CYS A 157 -13.88 19.73 -2.94
CA CYS A 157 -12.60 19.22 -3.44
C CYS A 157 -11.46 20.24 -3.43
N ASP A 158 -11.74 21.54 -3.43
CA ASP A 158 -10.68 22.55 -3.46
C ASP A 158 -9.86 22.55 -2.17
N ASN A 159 -8.56 22.79 -2.29
CA ASN A 159 -7.60 22.90 -1.19
C ASN A 159 -7.50 21.63 -0.31
N LYS A 160 -7.84 20.45 -0.85
CA LYS A 160 -7.77 19.16 -0.13
C LYS A 160 -6.45 18.39 -0.34
N GLY A 161 -5.53 18.93 -1.14
CA GLY A 161 -4.27 18.26 -1.47
C GLY A 161 -4.44 17.24 -2.60
N SER A 162 -3.62 16.21 -2.58
CA SER A 162 -3.56 15.21 -3.66
C SER A 162 -4.91 14.51 -3.85
N THR A 163 -5.39 14.46 -5.08
CA THR A 163 -6.75 14.02 -5.40
C THR A 163 -6.76 13.00 -6.54
N ILE A 164 -7.65 12.02 -6.44
CA ILE A 164 -7.95 11.07 -7.53
C ILE A 164 -9.37 11.34 -8.02
N MET A 165 -9.51 11.50 -9.33
CA MET A 165 -10.80 11.62 -10.00
C MET A 165 -11.10 10.32 -10.76
N ILE A 166 -12.34 9.83 -10.66
CA ILE A 166 -12.79 8.61 -11.32
C ILE A 166 -14.17 8.86 -11.94
N SER A 167 -14.29 8.52 -13.21
CA SER A 167 -15.52 8.63 -14.00
C SER A 167 -15.84 7.31 -14.67
N LYS A 168 -17.13 6.97 -14.75
CA LYS A 168 -17.63 5.80 -15.49
C LYS A 168 -18.24 6.25 -16.81
N LEU A 169 -17.73 5.73 -17.91
CA LEU A 169 -18.29 5.98 -19.24
C LEU A 169 -19.63 5.27 -19.40
N LYS A 170 -20.60 5.98 -19.98
CA LYS A 170 -21.96 5.47 -20.14
C LYS A 170 -22.05 4.36 -21.19
N GLU A 171 -21.26 4.43 -22.27
CA GLU A 171 -21.42 3.50 -23.40
C GLU A 171 -20.95 2.08 -23.07
N ASN A 172 -19.86 1.95 -22.33
CA ASN A 172 -19.19 0.65 -22.11
C ASN A 172 -18.89 0.35 -20.64
N GLY A 173 -19.24 1.24 -19.72
CA GLY A 173 -18.96 1.07 -18.30
C GLY A 173 -17.49 1.19 -17.92
N LYS A 174 -16.61 1.57 -18.87
CA LYS A 174 -15.18 1.77 -18.64
C LYS A 174 -14.95 2.84 -17.60
N LEU A 175 -14.04 2.57 -16.67
CA LEU A 175 -13.62 3.53 -15.67
C LEU A 175 -12.39 4.27 -16.21
N ILE A 176 -12.43 5.59 -16.18
CA ILE A 176 -11.31 6.45 -16.50
C ILE A 176 -11.06 7.39 -15.33
N GLY A 177 -9.82 7.82 -15.17
CA GLY A 177 -9.49 8.71 -14.07
C GLY A 177 -8.12 9.33 -14.20
N GLY A 178 -7.78 10.10 -13.18
CA GLY A 178 -6.48 10.73 -13.05
C GLY A 178 -6.13 11.01 -11.60
N TYR A 179 -4.83 11.03 -11.33
CA TYR A 179 -4.25 11.46 -10.08
C TYR A 179 -3.57 12.80 -10.28
N ASN A 180 -3.87 13.73 -9.39
CA ASN A 180 -3.15 14.99 -9.27
C ASN A 180 -2.51 15.07 -7.88
N PRO A 181 -1.17 15.11 -7.76
CA PRO A 181 -0.49 15.26 -6.48
C PRO A 181 -0.62 16.67 -5.90
N LEU A 182 -0.90 17.66 -6.75
CA LEU A 182 -1.15 19.04 -6.35
C LEU A 182 -2.60 19.20 -5.91
N SER A 183 -2.84 20.21 -5.06
CA SER A 183 -4.20 20.52 -4.66
C SER A 183 -5.01 21.07 -5.83
N LEU A 184 -6.27 20.65 -5.91
CA LEU A 184 -7.28 21.39 -6.67
C LEU A 184 -7.47 22.76 -6.03
N HIS A 185 -7.79 23.75 -6.85
CA HIS A 185 -7.81 25.14 -6.47
C HIS A 185 -9.05 25.83 -7.07
N PRO A 186 -9.58 26.86 -6.41
CA PRO A 186 -10.66 27.65 -6.95
C PRO A 186 -10.32 28.27 -8.32
N TYR A 187 -11.36 28.58 -9.08
CA TYR A 187 -11.22 29.33 -10.33
C TYR A 187 -10.43 30.63 -10.09
N ASN A 188 -9.37 30.85 -10.88
CA ASN A 188 -8.40 31.96 -10.80
C ASN A 188 -7.26 31.85 -9.76
N SER A 189 -7.03 30.71 -9.11
CA SER A 189 -5.87 30.54 -8.19
C SER A 189 -4.85 29.47 -8.62
N TYR A 190 -4.89 29.05 -9.89
CA TYR A 190 -3.99 28.02 -10.44
C TYR A 190 -2.59 28.51 -10.78
N THR A 191 -2.36 29.81 -10.62
CA THR A 191 -1.09 30.42 -10.94
C THR A 191 -0.19 30.45 -9.71
N ASN A 192 1.08 30.08 -9.87
CA ASN A 192 2.09 30.35 -8.85
C ASN A 192 2.24 31.87 -8.64
N SER A 193 3.14 32.29 -7.74
CA SER A 193 3.45 33.70 -7.47
C SER A 193 3.79 34.52 -8.73
N ASN A 194 4.12 33.85 -9.84
CA ASN A 194 4.55 34.44 -11.09
C ASN A 194 3.46 34.38 -12.19
N GLY A 195 2.23 33.98 -11.86
CA GLY A 195 1.15 33.93 -12.85
C GLY A 195 1.14 32.69 -13.75
N SER A 196 1.99 31.69 -13.50
CA SER A 196 2.09 30.50 -14.37
C SER A 196 1.36 29.29 -13.81
N TRP A 197 0.79 28.47 -14.70
CA TRP A 197 0.22 27.18 -14.36
C TRP A 197 1.21 26.31 -13.59
N GLN A 198 0.74 25.65 -12.55
CA GLN A 198 1.53 24.67 -11.82
C GLN A 198 1.68 23.40 -12.66
N SER A 199 2.85 22.77 -12.58
CA SER A 199 3.17 21.55 -13.31
C SER A 199 3.82 20.51 -12.39
N THR A 200 3.64 19.24 -12.71
CA THR A 200 4.20 18.11 -11.95
C THR A 200 4.31 16.88 -12.85
N SER A 201 5.41 16.14 -12.72
CA SER A 201 5.63 14.87 -13.42
C SER A 201 5.05 13.65 -12.67
N ASP A 202 4.52 13.87 -11.46
CA ASP A 202 3.92 12.80 -10.65
C ASP A 202 2.43 12.59 -10.94
N SER A 203 1.81 13.47 -11.75
CA SER A 203 0.45 13.29 -12.28
C SER A 203 0.38 12.15 -13.29
N PHE A 204 -0.76 11.44 -13.30
CA PHE A 204 -1.02 10.39 -14.27
C PHE A 204 -2.51 10.24 -14.57
N LEU A 205 -2.82 9.72 -15.76
CA LEU A 205 -4.15 9.27 -16.16
C LEU A 205 -4.18 7.75 -16.16
N PHE A 206 -5.37 7.19 -15.94
CA PHE A 206 -5.54 5.74 -15.95
C PHE A 206 -6.91 5.32 -16.47
N SER A 207 -7.03 4.03 -16.78
CA SER A 207 -8.32 3.40 -17.05
C SER A 207 -8.38 1.95 -16.61
N PHE A 208 -9.59 1.49 -16.29
CA PHE A 208 -9.93 0.08 -16.06
C PHE A 208 -11.09 -0.29 -17.00
N THR A 209 -11.07 -1.48 -17.60
CA THR A 209 -12.10 -1.88 -18.58
C THR A 209 -13.48 -1.93 -17.93
N LYS A 210 -13.58 -2.49 -16.73
CA LYS A 210 -14.78 -2.53 -15.88
C LYS A 210 -14.38 -2.61 -14.41
N LYS A 211 -15.36 -2.45 -13.52
CA LYS A 211 -15.19 -2.57 -12.06
C LYS A 211 -14.69 -3.95 -11.64
N GLU A 212 -15.00 -5.01 -12.38
CA GLU A 212 -14.60 -6.38 -12.00
C GLU A 212 -13.28 -6.82 -12.67
N GLU A 213 -12.78 -6.06 -13.66
CA GLU A 213 -11.68 -6.47 -14.54
C GLU A 213 -10.39 -5.69 -14.24
N ILE A 214 -9.83 -5.93 -13.06
CA ILE A 214 -8.64 -5.25 -12.54
C ILE A 214 -7.38 -5.50 -13.39
N ASN A 215 -7.26 -6.69 -14.00
CA ASN A 215 -6.11 -7.07 -14.84
C ASN A 215 -5.98 -6.25 -16.15
N SER A 216 -7.00 -5.45 -16.47
CA SER A 216 -7.02 -4.58 -17.66
C SER A 216 -6.61 -3.13 -17.35
N ALA A 217 -6.03 -2.90 -16.17
CA ALA A 217 -5.58 -1.59 -15.73
C ALA A 217 -4.50 -1.01 -16.66
N TYR A 218 -4.69 0.23 -17.08
CA TYR A 218 -3.74 0.97 -17.92
C TYR A 218 -3.43 2.32 -17.28
N ILE A 219 -2.15 2.72 -17.29
CA ILE A 219 -1.66 4.00 -16.79
C ILE A 219 -0.87 4.74 -17.89
N THR A 220 -0.96 6.07 -17.90
CA THR A 220 -0.08 6.94 -18.67
C THR A 220 0.33 8.14 -17.81
N ARG A 221 1.62 8.50 -17.87
CA ARG A 221 2.20 9.60 -17.11
C ARG A 221 2.43 10.81 -18.00
N VAL A 222 2.35 11.99 -17.42
CA VAL A 222 2.70 13.22 -18.14
C VAL A 222 4.23 13.30 -18.24
N ASN A 223 4.76 13.30 -19.46
CA ASN A 223 6.15 13.65 -19.71
C ASN A 223 6.21 15.17 -19.90
N LEU A 224 6.73 15.88 -18.88
CA LEU A 224 7.00 17.32 -18.92
C LEU A 224 8.49 17.58 -19.16
#